data_AF-X1FJF2-F1
#
_entry.id   AF-X1FJF2-F1
#
_cell.length_a   1.000
_cell.length_b   1.000
_cell.length_c   1.000
_cell.angle_alpha   90.00
_cell.angle_beta   90.00
_cell.angle_gamma   90.00
#
_symmetry.space_group_name_H-M   'P 1'
#
loop_
_entity.id
_entity.type
_entity.pdbx_description
1 polymer ?
#
loop_
_entity_poly.entity_id
_entity_poly.type
_entity_poly.pdbx_seq_one_letter_code
_entity_poly.pdbx_strand_id
1 'polypeptide(L)'
;EELGYKDDADCAILVFETAKLPNEEVMELVAKKCGVSPSNTYACCAPTACLCGSIQVASRIVETGIHKLHELHFPLDVIKYGFGTTTIAPIAKDDLKAMGVTNDSLIATGSVYYTIEADKEKQEELWELIKKAPSNTSSSYGKPFIETFKEVDYKFYDIDPGLFAPALFTVNNSKTGKTISVGAINNDLLKLSYGLS
;
A
#
# COMPACT_ATOMS: atom_id res chain seq x y z
N GLU A 1 -4.32 -14.93 12.16
CA GLU A 1 -3.93 -16.36 12.13
C GLU A 1 -3.05 -16.69 10.95
N GLU A 2 -3.39 -16.27 9.73
CA GLU A 2 -2.62 -16.55 8.51
C GLU A 2 -1.11 -16.25 8.59
N LEU A 3 -0.72 -15.10 9.17
CA LEU A 3 0.70 -14.74 9.32
C LEU A 3 1.37 -15.34 10.57
N GLY A 4 0.64 -16.09 11.40
CA GLY A 4 1.16 -16.67 12.64
C GLY A 4 1.63 -15.64 13.69
N TYR A 5 1.30 -14.36 13.52
CA TYR A 5 1.71 -13.28 14.42
C TYR A 5 0.57 -12.86 15.36
N LYS A 6 0.93 -12.67 16.63
CA LYS A 6 0.11 -12.02 17.65
C LYS A 6 1.04 -11.28 18.59
N ASP A 7 0.71 -10.03 18.89
CA ASP A 7 1.43 -9.22 19.87
C ASP A 7 0.95 -9.51 21.31
N ASP A 8 1.83 -9.29 22.28
CA ASP A 8 1.57 -9.44 23.72
C ASP A 8 2.19 -8.25 24.46
N ALA A 9 1.36 -7.22 24.67
CA ALA A 9 1.77 -5.94 25.25
C ALA A 9 0.68 -5.37 26.17
N ASP A 10 1.08 -4.51 27.10
CA ASP A 10 0.21 -3.81 28.05
C ASP A 10 -0.24 -2.41 27.58
N CYS A 11 0.07 -2.08 26.32
CA CYS A 11 -0.31 -0.84 25.65
C CYS A 11 -0.78 -1.09 24.21
N ALA A 12 -1.57 -0.16 23.66
CA ALA A 12 -1.99 -0.16 22.27
C ALA A 12 -1.71 1.19 21.61
N ILE A 13 -1.18 1.17 20.39
CA ILE A 13 -0.89 2.36 19.59
C ILE A 13 -1.59 2.20 18.24
N LEU A 14 -2.48 3.14 17.92
CA LEU A 14 -3.17 3.20 16.63
C LEU A 14 -2.84 4.49 15.88
N VAL A 15 -2.84 4.40 14.56
CA VAL A 15 -2.69 5.55 13.67
C VAL A 15 -3.99 5.73 12.90
N PHE A 16 -4.63 6.88 13.05
CA PHE A 16 -5.85 7.25 12.35
C PHE A 16 -5.56 8.23 11.23
N GLU A 17 -5.95 7.86 10.02
CA GLU A 17 -6.05 8.79 8.91
C GLU A 17 -7.40 9.53 9.01
N THR A 18 -7.40 10.70 9.67
CA THR A 18 -8.63 11.45 10.00
C THR A 18 -8.33 12.93 10.24
N ALA A 19 -9.25 13.81 9.82
CA ALA A 19 -9.27 15.22 10.20
C ALA A 19 -9.89 15.48 11.58
N LYS A 20 -10.66 14.52 12.10
CA LYS A 20 -11.35 14.63 13.40
C LYS A 20 -10.67 13.71 14.41
N LEU A 21 -10.23 14.27 15.53
CA LEU A 21 -9.66 13.48 16.61
C LEU A 21 -10.70 12.49 17.17
N PRO A 22 -10.28 11.25 17.50
CA PRO A 22 -11.16 10.29 18.16
C PRO A 22 -11.59 10.83 19.52
N ASN A 23 -12.88 10.67 19.84
CA ASN A 23 -13.42 11.02 21.15
C ASN A 23 -13.16 9.88 22.15
N GLU A 24 -13.58 10.08 23.39
CA GLU A 24 -13.45 9.10 24.47
C GLU A 24 -14.10 7.76 24.12
N GLU A 25 -15.31 7.76 23.56
CA GLU A 25 -16.02 6.53 23.16
C GLU A 25 -15.24 5.70 22.12
N VAL A 26 -14.64 6.36 21.13
CA VAL A 26 -13.80 5.70 20.11
C VAL A 26 -12.54 5.12 20.77
N MET A 27 -11.90 5.86 21.67
CA MET A 27 -10.69 5.39 22.35
C MET A 27 -10.98 4.25 23.33
N GLU A 28 -12.12 4.27 24.02
CA GLU A 28 -12.58 3.16 24.87
C GLU A 28 -12.85 1.89 24.05
N LEU A 29 -13.44 2.04 22.86
CA LEU A 29 -13.65 0.91 21.96
C LEU A 29 -12.33 0.28 21.54
N VAL A 30 -11.33 1.10 21.18
CA VAL A 30 -9.99 0.64 20.83
C VAL A 30 -9.33 -0.09 21.99
N ALA A 31 -9.30 0.53 23.18
CA ALA A 31 -8.72 -0.06 24.38
C ALA A 31 -9.33 -1.43 24.71
N LYS A 32 -10.67 -1.51 24.67
CA LYS A 32 -11.41 -2.76 24.89
C LYS A 32 -11.09 -3.83 23.86
N LYS A 33 -10.99 -3.46 22.58
CA LYS A 33 -10.66 -4.40 21.48
C LYS A 33 -9.22 -4.90 21.55
N CYS A 34 -8.31 -4.06 22.03
CA CYS A 34 -6.91 -4.41 22.24
C CYS A 34 -6.66 -5.11 23.59
N GLY A 35 -7.63 -5.11 24.52
CA GLY A 35 -7.48 -5.73 25.83
C GLY A 35 -6.58 -4.96 26.79
N VAL A 36 -6.41 -3.65 26.59
CA VAL A 36 -5.55 -2.77 27.41
C VAL A 36 -6.36 -1.68 28.11
N SER A 37 -5.74 -0.97 29.06
CA SER A 37 -6.40 0.15 29.73
C SER A 37 -6.48 1.38 28.82
N PRO A 38 -7.52 2.23 28.94
CA PRO A 38 -7.60 3.48 28.19
C PRO A 38 -6.38 4.40 28.43
N SER A 39 -5.81 4.40 29.64
CA SER A 39 -4.60 5.16 29.97
C SER A 39 -3.34 4.68 29.25
N ASN A 40 -3.33 3.44 28.75
CA ASN A 40 -2.25 2.86 27.96
C ASN A 40 -2.61 2.75 26.47
N THR A 41 -3.61 3.52 26.01
CA THR A 41 -4.06 3.52 24.61
C THR A 41 -3.73 4.86 23.97
N TYR A 42 -2.96 4.83 22.89
CA TYR A 42 -2.44 6.01 22.22
C TYR A 42 -2.94 6.07 20.78
N ALA A 43 -3.23 7.29 20.32
CA ALA A 43 -3.65 7.56 18.95
C ALA A 43 -2.76 8.64 18.32
N CYS A 44 -2.18 8.31 17.17
CA CYS A 44 -1.59 9.30 16.26
C CYS A 44 -2.63 9.63 15.19
N CYS A 45 -2.93 10.90 14.97
CA CYS A 45 -3.97 11.31 14.02
C CYS A 45 -3.40 12.29 12.99
N ALA A 46 -3.68 12.05 11.71
CA ALA A 46 -3.35 12.99 10.65
C ALA A 46 -4.41 12.91 9.53
N PRO A 47 -4.91 14.04 9.00
CA PRO A 47 -5.74 14.02 7.80
C PRO A 47 -4.90 13.59 6.58
N THR A 48 -5.56 13.13 5.52
CA THR A 48 -4.89 12.76 4.27
C THR A 48 -4.22 13.99 3.64
N ALA A 49 -4.89 15.14 3.64
CA ALA A 49 -4.39 16.41 3.10
C ALA A 49 -3.43 17.14 4.05
N CYS A 50 -2.38 16.47 4.51
CA CYS A 50 -1.26 17.09 5.22
C CYS A 50 0.07 16.40 4.91
N LEU A 51 1.18 16.99 5.36
CA LEU A 51 2.52 16.41 5.15
C LEU A 51 2.64 14.99 5.72
N CYS A 52 2.12 14.76 6.93
CA CYS A 52 2.14 13.43 7.54
C CYS A 52 1.31 12.44 6.73
N GLY A 53 0.16 12.86 6.18
CA GLY A 53 -0.68 12.07 5.27
C GLY A 53 0.07 11.63 4.02
N SER A 54 0.70 12.58 3.31
CA SER A 54 1.51 12.25 2.13
C SER A 54 2.66 11.30 2.44
N ILE A 55 3.37 11.51 3.57
CA ILE A 55 4.51 10.67 3.96
C ILE A 55 4.05 9.27 4.34
N GLN A 56 3.02 9.15 5.19
CA GLN A 56 2.60 7.83 5.67
C GLN A 56 2.03 6.98 4.54
N VAL A 57 1.27 7.56 3.59
CA VAL A 57 0.76 6.81 2.44
C VAL A 57 1.93 6.37 1.55
N ALA A 58 2.87 7.26 1.24
CA ALA A 58 4.07 6.90 0.49
C ALA A 58 4.88 5.78 1.17
N SER A 59 4.95 5.80 2.50
CA SER A 59 5.68 4.81 3.31
C SER A 59 5.05 3.42 3.28
N ARG A 60 3.81 3.28 2.81
CA ARG A 60 3.13 1.99 2.64
C ARG A 60 3.59 1.23 1.40
N ILE A 61 4.50 1.77 0.59
CA ILE A 61 4.86 1.15 -0.71
C ILE A 61 5.22 -0.34 -0.63
N VAL A 62 5.96 -0.75 0.41
CA VAL A 62 6.27 -2.17 0.65
C VAL A 62 5.01 -2.94 1.08
N GLU A 63 4.20 -2.39 1.98
CA GLU A 63 2.96 -3.01 2.41
C GLU A 63 1.99 -3.20 1.24
N THR A 64 1.81 -2.20 0.38
CA THR A 64 0.95 -2.29 -0.82
C THR A 64 1.41 -3.41 -1.75
N GLY A 65 2.72 -3.60 -1.92
CA GLY A 65 3.24 -4.72 -2.70
C GLY A 65 3.00 -6.09 -2.04
N ILE A 66 3.15 -6.20 -0.72
CA ILE A 66 2.86 -7.43 0.04
C ILE A 66 1.37 -7.74 -0.02
N HIS A 67 0.50 -6.74 0.19
CA HIS A 67 -0.94 -6.88 0.09
C HIS A 67 -1.36 -7.36 -1.29
N LYS A 68 -0.81 -6.78 -2.35
CA LYS A 68 -1.10 -7.23 -3.72
C LYS A 68 -0.67 -8.67 -3.97
N LEU A 69 0.49 -9.08 -3.46
CA LEU A 69 0.96 -10.45 -3.56
C LEU A 69 0.04 -11.41 -2.77
N HIS A 70 -0.46 -10.99 -1.61
CA HIS A 70 -1.43 -11.74 -0.81
C HIS A 70 -2.73 -12.01 -1.58
N GLU A 71 -3.29 -10.98 -2.24
CA GLU A 71 -4.49 -11.11 -3.09
C GLU A 71 -4.27 -12.10 -4.26
N LEU A 72 -3.04 -12.20 -4.76
CA LEU A 72 -2.65 -13.14 -5.81
C LEU A 72 -2.33 -14.54 -5.26
N HIS A 73 -2.57 -14.78 -3.97
CA HIS A 73 -2.25 -16.02 -3.26
C HIS A 73 -0.76 -16.37 -3.32
N PHE A 74 0.11 -15.37 -3.41
CA PHE A 74 1.55 -15.55 -3.31
C PHE A 74 1.91 -15.98 -1.87
N PRO A 75 2.75 -17.01 -1.68
CA PRO A 75 3.15 -17.47 -0.36
C PRO A 75 4.05 -16.43 0.33
N LEU A 76 3.49 -15.64 1.25
CA LEU A 76 4.21 -14.52 1.86
C LEU A 76 5.40 -14.95 2.74
N ASP A 77 5.39 -16.18 3.26
CA ASP A 77 6.44 -16.73 4.12
C ASP A 77 7.80 -16.87 3.41
N VAL A 78 7.79 -16.90 2.08
CA VAL A 78 9.02 -16.95 1.28
C VAL A 78 9.71 -15.58 1.20
N ILE A 79 9.00 -14.47 1.47
CA ILE A 79 9.56 -13.12 1.45
C ILE A 79 10.37 -12.90 2.73
N LYS A 80 11.67 -12.63 2.58
CA LYS A 80 12.60 -12.43 3.72
C LYS A 80 12.94 -10.97 3.96
N TYR A 81 13.08 -10.20 2.88
CA TYR A 81 13.45 -8.80 2.94
C TYR A 81 12.66 -8.01 1.91
N GLY A 82 12.36 -6.76 2.25
CA GLY A 82 11.66 -5.84 1.37
C GLY A 82 12.14 -4.41 1.58
N PHE A 83 12.32 -3.68 0.49
CA PHE A 83 12.40 -2.23 0.52
C PHE A 83 11.64 -1.66 -0.68
N GLY A 84 11.28 -0.38 -0.61
CA GLY A 84 10.58 0.26 -1.70
C GLY A 84 10.76 1.76 -1.68
N THR A 85 10.47 2.37 -2.81
CA THR A 85 10.58 3.81 -3.01
C THR A 85 9.39 4.31 -3.80
N THR A 86 8.92 5.50 -3.47
CA THR A 86 7.89 6.22 -4.22
C THR A 86 8.08 7.72 -3.98
N THR A 87 7.24 8.54 -4.59
CA THR A 87 7.23 9.98 -4.37
C THR A 87 6.36 10.35 -3.18
N ILE A 88 6.70 11.45 -2.49
CA ILE A 88 5.82 12.07 -1.49
C ILE A 88 4.92 13.04 -2.25
N ALA A 89 3.61 12.79 -2.22
CA ALA A 89 2.66 13.64 -2.93
C ALA A 89 2.62 15.07 -2.38
N PRO A 90 2.44 16.09 -3.25
CA PRO A 90 2.10 17.42 -2.82
C PRO A 90 0.87 17.43 -1.92
N ILE A 91 0.87 18.29 -0.90
CA ILE A 91 -0.28 18.43 -0.01
C ILE A 91 -1.45 19.03 -0.83
N ALA A 92 -2.53 18.26 -0.96
CA ALA A 92 -3.71 18.69 -1.72
C ALA A 92 -4.58 19.65 -0.90
N LYS A 93 -5.59 20.24 -1.57
CA LYS A 93 -6.52 21.22 -0.96
C LYS A 93 -7.49 20.59 0.05
N ASP A 94 -7.87 19.34 -0.17
CA ASP A 94 -8.85 18.59 0.62
C ASP A 94 -8.51 17.09 0.60
N ASP A 95 -9.07 16.34 1.55
CA ASP A 95 -8.76 14.91 1.74
C ASP A 95 -9.15 14.05 0.53
N LEU A 96 -10.22 14.42 -0.19
CA LEU A 96 -10.65 13.69 -1.38
C LEU A 96 -9.62 13.79 -2.51
N LYS A 97 -9.10 15.00 -2.77
CA LYS A 97 -8.01 15.17 -3.74
C LYS A 97 -6.70 14.56 -3.23
N ALA A 98 -6.43 14.67 -1.92
CA ALA A 98 -5.23 14.10 -1.30
C ALA A 98 -5.18 12.58 -1.51
N MET A 99 -6.29 11.88 -1.23
CA MET A 99 -6.42 10.43 -1.44
C MET A 99 -6.04 10.02 -2.87
N GLY A 100 -6.44 10.80 -3.88
CA GLY A 100 -6.03 10.56 -5.27
C GLY A 100 -4.52 10.67 -5.48
N VAL A 101 -3.95 11.84 -5.18
CA VAL A 101 -2.54 12.10 -5.47
C VAL A 101 -1.58 11.24 -4.65
N THR A 102 -1.95 10.88 -3.41
CA THR A 102 -1.14 9.99 -2.57
C THR A 102 -1.16 8.56 -3.09
N ASN A 103 -2.31 8.05 -3.53
CA ASN A 103 -2.38 6.71 -4.14
C ASN A 103 -1.68 6.66 -5.50
N ASP A 104 -1.81 7.71 -6.33
CA ASP A 104 -1.13 7.77 -7.62
C ASP A 104 0.41 7.75 -7.47
N SER A 105 0.95 8.17 -6.33
CA SER A 105 2.38 8.01 -6.02
C SER A 105 2.77 6.52 -6.06
N LEU A 106 2.01 5.68 -5.35
CA LEU A 106 2.21 4.24 -5.25
C LEU A 106 1.95 3.55 -6.59
N ILE A 107 0.82 3.87 -7.21
CA ILE A 107 0.31 3.25 -8.43
C ILE A 107 1.20 3.55 -9.64
N ALA A 108 1.62 4.81 -9.79
CA ALA A 108 2.35 5.25 -10.99
C ALA A 108 3.86 5.15 -10.84
N THR A 109 4.41 5.30 -9.64
CA THR A 109 5.88 5.38 -9.45
C THR A 109 6.43 4.49 -8.34
N GLY A 110 5.55 3.87 -7.56
CA GLY A 110 5.94 2.96 -6.51
C GLY A 110 6.77 1.80 -7.04
N SER A 111 7.97 1.64 -6.49
CA SER A 111 8.88 0.55 -6.84
C SER A 111 9.20 -0.26 -5.61
N VAL A 112 9.01 -1.57 -5.68
CA VAL A 112 9.29 -2.50 -4.59
C VAL A 112 10.34 -3.51 -4.99
N TYR A 113 11.16 -3.86 -4.00
CA TYR A 113 12.25 -4.80 -4.13
C TYR A 113 12.11 -5.84 -3.03
N TYR A 114 11.87 -7.10 -3.42
CA TYR A 114 11.77 -8.21 -2.48
C TYR A 114 12.90 -9.20 -2.68
N THR A 115 13.41 -9.72 -1.58
CA THR A 115 14.26 -10.91 -1.57
C THR A 115 13.44 -12.07 -1.04
N ILE A 116 13.34 -13.12 -1.84
CA ILE A 116 12.61 -14.35 -1.50
C ILE A 116 13.56 -15.54 -1.36
N GLU A 117 13.12 -16.54 -0.61
CA GLU A 117 13.75 -17.85 -0.52
C GLU A 117 12.78 -18.93 -0.99
N ALA A 118 12.95 -19.38 -2.23
CA ALA A 118 12.14 -20.44 -2.81
C ALA A 118 13.00 -21.45 -3.56
N ASP A 119 12.62 -22.73 -3.50
CA ASP A 119 13.31 -23.78 -4.24
C ASP A 119 13.14 -23.59 -5.75
N LYS A 120 14.11 -24.06 -6.52
CA LYS A 120 14.21 -23.80 -7.97
C LYS A 120 12.97 -24.28 -8.72
N GLU A 121 12.35 -25.35 -8.25
CA GLU A 121 11.18 -26.00 -8.83
C GLU A 121 9.92 -25.13 -8.71
N LYS A 122 9.80 -24.32 -7.65
CA LYS A 122 8.65 -23.41 -7.42
C LYS A 122 8.84 -22.05 -8.08
N GLN A 123 10.07 -21.71 -8.49
CA GLN A 123 10.40 -20.35 -8.88
C GLN A 123 9.58 -19.84 -10.08
N GLU A 124 9.31 -20.69 -11.07
CA GLU A 124 8.57 -20.25 -12.26
C GLU A 124 7.12 -19.90 -11.93
N GLU A 125 6.46 -20.67 -11.06
CA GLU A 125 5.12 -20.37 -10.55
C GLU A 125 5.08 -19.02 -9.83
N LEU A 126 6.08 -18.74 -8.99
CA LEU A 126 6.20 -17.44 -8.30
C LEU A 126 6.40 -16.28 -9.29
N TRP A 127 7.16 -16.50 -10.36
CA TRP A 127 7.34 -15.50 -11.42
C TRP A 127 6.03 -15.19 -12.16
N GLU A 128 5.19 -16.20 -12.40
CA GLU A 128 3.86 -15.99 -13.01
C GLU A 128 2.91 -15.18 -12.12
N LEU A 129 2.98 -15.35 -10.80
CA LEU A 129 2.24 -14.51 -9.86
C LEU A 129 2.77 -13.07 -9.86
N ILE A 130 4.10 -12.91 -9.78
CA ILE A 130 4.73 -11.58 -9.77
C ILE A 130 4.43 -10.80 -11.05
N LYS A 131 4.38 -11.43 -12.23
CA LYS A 131 4.00 -10.79 -13.50
C LYS A 131 2.60 -10.17 -13.49
N LYS A 132 1.71 -10.60 -12.59
CA LYS A 132 0.33 -10.09 -12.43
C LYS A 132 0.20 -9.05 -11.30
N ALA A 133 1.29 -8.77 -10.59
CA ALA A 133 1.28 -7.91 -9.41
C ALA A 133 1.29 -6.40 -9.74
N PRO A 134 2.02 -5.89 -10.75
CA PRO A 134 2.08 -4.45 -11.01
C PRO A 134 0.72 -3.79 -11.26
N SER A 135 0.57 -2.54 -10.84
CA SER A 135 -0.66 -1.77 -11.02
C SER A 135 -1.13 -1.69 -12.48
N ASN A 136 -0.20 -1.69 -13.43
CA ASN A 136 -0.50 -1.61 -14.85
C ASN A 136 -1.15 -2.87 -15.45
N THR A 137 -1.30 -3.94 -14.67
CA THR A 137 -2.08 -5.12 -15.07
C THR A 137 -3.56 -4.98 -14.71
N SER A 138 -3.93 -3.97 -13.93
CA SER A 138 -5.32 -3.67 -13.61
C SER A 138 -6.07 -3.08 -14.80
N SER A 139 -7.34 -3.47 -14.93
CA SER A 139 -8.27 -2.88 -15.91
C SER A 139 -8.62 -1.42 -15.62
N SER A 140 -8.41 -0.95 -14.38
CA SER A 140 -8.68 0.43 -13.95
C SER A 140 -7.45 1.34 -14.05
N TYR A 141 -6.33 0.85 -14.60
CA TYR A 141 -5.08 1.61 -14.74
C TYR A 141 -5.11 2.58 -15.93
N GLY A 142 -4.40 3.70 -15.80
CA GLY A 142 -4.07 4.61 -16.91
C GLY A 142 -4.54 6.05 -16.75
N LYS A 143 -5.32 6.35 -15.71
CA LYS A 143 -5.78 7.70 -15.35
C LYS A 143 -5.52 7.99 -13.87
N PRO A 144 -5.44 9.27 -13.46
CA PRO A 144 -5.33 9.61 -12.05
C PRO A 144 -6.44 8.96 -11.23
N PHE A 145 -6.12 8.47 -10.04
CA PHE A 145 -7.06 7.72 -9.21
C PHE A 145 -8.36 8.48 -8.94
N ILE A 146 -8.29 9.80 -8.79
CA ILE A 146 -9.47 10.63 -8.57
C ILE A 146 -10.42 10.66 -9.78
N GLU A 147 -9.92 10.49 -11.01
CA GLU A 147 -10.72 10.38 -12.21
C GLU A 147 -11.37 9.00 -12.29
N THR A 148 -10.60 7.94 -12.06
CA THR A 148 -11.12 6.56 -11.96
C THR A 148 -12.23 6.47 -10.90
N PHE A 149 -12.02 7.08 -9.73
CA PHE A 149 -13.00 7.07 -8.64
C PHE A 149 -14.27 7.86 -8.97
N LYS A 150 -14.16 8.95 -9.74
CA LYS A 150 -15.31 9.69 -10.27
C LYS A 150 -16.10 8.92 -11.32
N GLU A 151 -15.42 8.19 -12.21
CA GLU A 151 -16.06 7.40 -13.28
C GLU A 151 -16.97 6.30 -12.71
N VAL A 152 -16.66 5.82 -11.50
CA VAL A 152 -17.48 4.83 -10.77
C VAL A 152 -18.37 5.46 -9.69
N ASP A 153 -18.67 6.75 -9.77
CA ASP A 153 -19.56 7.45 -8.82
C ASP A 153 -19.13 7.28 -7.35
N TYR A 154 -17.81 7.32 -7.11
CA TYR A 154 -17.17 7.18 -5.80
C TYR A 154 -17.44 5.84 -5.11
N LYS A 155 -17.72 4.78 -5.88
CA LYS A 155 -17.91 3.41 -5.37
C LYS A 155 -16.61 2.62 -5.46
N PHE A 156 -15.95 2.45 -4.32
CA PHE A 156 -14.69 1.70 -4.24
C PHE A 156 -14.79 0.26 -4.77
N TYR A 157 -15.93 -0.40 -4.60
CA TYR A 157 -16.15 -1.79 -5.04
C TYR A 157 -16.15 -1.96 -6.57
N ASP A 158 -16.34 -0.88 -7.32
CA ASP A 158 -16.36 -0.88 -8.78
C ASP A 158 -14.96 -0.60 -9.37
N ILE A 159 -13.96 -0.32 -8.51
CA ILE A 159 -12.55 -0.24 -8.90
C ILE A 159 -11.95 -1.63 -8.80
N ASP A 160 -11.24 -2.06 -9.84
CA ASP A 160 -10.45 -3.29 -9.80
C ASP A 160 -9.43 -3.20 -8.65
N PRO A 161 -9.52 -4.08 -7.63
CA PRO A 161 -8.61 -4.06 -6.48
C PRO A 161 -7.14 -4.17 -6.89
N GLY A 162 -6.87 -4.80 -8.04
CA GLY A 162 -5.51 -4.90 -8.58
C GLY A 162 -4.86 -3.57 -8.95
N LEU A 163 -5.62 -2.47 -8.98
CA LEU A 163 -5.08 -1.13 -9.16
C LEU A 163 -4.20 -0.71 -7.96
N PHE A 164 -4.54 -1.15 -6.74
CA PHE A 164 -3.82 -0.79 -5.51
C PHE A 164 -2.54 -1.62 -5.36
N ALA A 165 -1.60 -1.36 -6.26
CA ALA A 165 -0.33 -2.06 -6.35
C ALA A 165 0.81 -1.09 -6.69
N PRO A 166 2.07 -1.43 -6.37
CA PRO A 166 3.24 -0.75 -6.91
C PRO A 166 3.28 -0.78 -8.44
N ALA A 167 3.86 0.26 -9.03
CA ALA A 167 4.14 0.37 -10.45
C ALA A 167 5.17 -0.65 -10.95
N LEU A 168 6.20 -0.92 -10.13
CA LEU A 168 7.34 -1.78 -10.50
C LEU A 168 7.66 -2.75 -9.36
N PHE A 169 7.79 -4.03 -9.69
CA PHE A 169 8.28 -5.07 -8.80
C PHE A 169 9.63 -5.57 -9.29
N THR A 170 10.61 -5.66 -8.39
CA THR A 170 11.86 -6.39 -8.62
C THR A 170 12.01 -7.45 -7.53
N VAL A 171 12.10 -8.71 -7.91
CA VAL A 171 12.16 -9.82 -6.95
C VAL A 171 13.38 -10.68 -7.23
N ASN A 172 14.22 -10.84 -6.20
CA ASN A 172 15.41 -11.70 -6.23
C ASN A 172 15.14 -12.98 -5.44
N ASN A 173 15.41 -14.15 -6.03
CA ASN A 173 15.47 -15.41 -5.30
C ASN A 173 16.91 -15.67 -4.84
N SER A 174 17.16 -15.57 -3.54
CA SER A 174 18.50 -15.71 -2.97
C SER A 174 19.05 -17.14 -3.10
N LYS A 175 18.18 -18.16 -3.18
CA LYS A 175 18.58 -19.56 -3.37
C LYS A 175 19.13 -19.86 -4.76
N THR A 176 18.66 -19.16 -5.80
CA THR A 176 19.06 -19.41 -7.19
C THR A 176 19.88 -18.29 -7.81
N GLY A 177 19.93 -17.12 -7.17
CA GLY A 177 20.55 -15.90 -7.68
C GLY A 177 19.79 -15.24 -8.83
N LYS A 178 18.61 -15.75 -9.22
CA LYS A 178 17.82 -15.16 -10.32
C LYS A 178 16.95 -14.01 -9.83
N THR A 179 16.79 -13.01 -10.68
CA THR A 179 15.96 -11.84 -10.44
C THR A 179 14.98 -11.65 -11.58
N ILE A 180 13.76 -11.21 -11.27
CA ILE A 180 12.77 -10.73 -12.24
C ILE A 180 12.40 -9.28 -11.91
N SER A 181 12.18 -8.47 -12.94
CA SER A 181 11.59 -7.14 -12.81
C SER A 181 10.39 -7.03 -13.75
N VAL A 182 9.24 -6.58 -13.24
CA VAL A 182 7.97 -6.46 -13.98
C VAL A 182 7.21 -5.21 -13.57
N GLY A 183 6.40 -4.69 -14.51
CA GLY A 183 5.74 -3.40 -14.36
C GLY A 183 6.55 -2.25 -14.95
N ALA A 184 6.10 -1.03 -14.76
CA ALA A 184 6.75 0.16 -15.28
C ALA A 184 6.35 1.42 -14.51
N ILE A 185 7.32 2.30 -14.29
CA ILE A 185 7.08 3.65 -13.78
C ILE A 185 6.38 4.49 -14.86
N ASN A 186 5.35 5.22 -14.47
CA ASN A 186 4.58 6.12 -15.33
C ASN A 186 4.64 7.57 -14.79
N ASN A 187 5.70 8.26 -15.16
CA ASN A 187 5.91 9.66 -14.76
C ASN A 187 4.86 10.61 -15.35
N ASP A 188 4.30 10.29 -16.52
CA ASP A 188 3.31 11.16 -17.17
C ASP A 188 1.98 11.13 -16.42
N LEU A 189 1.55 9.94 -15.98
CA LEU A 189 0.40 9.79 -15.08
C LEU A 189 0.62 10.52 -13.75
N LEU A 190 1.82 10.40 -13.16
CA LEU A 190 2.13 11.10 -11.91
C LEU A 190 2.09 12.62 -12.08
N LYS A 191 2.72 13.15 -13.14
CA LYS A 191 2.70 14.58 -13.46
C LYS A 191 1.27 15.08 -13.64
N LEU A 192 0.45 14.34 -14.39
CA LEU A 192 -0.97 14.66 -14.57
C LEU A 192 -1.72 14.71 -13.23
N SER A 193 -1.54 13.69 -12.38
CA SER A 193 -2.14 13.63 -11.04
C SER A 193 -1.73 14.83 -10.17
N TYR A 194 -0.43 15.18 -10.18
CA TYR A 194 0.10 16.31 -9.41
C TYR A 194 -0.22 17.68 -10.02
N GLY A 195 -0.74 17.73 -11.24
CA GLY A 195 -0.96 18.98 -11.97
C GLY A 195 0.34 19.66 -12.41
N LEU A 196 1.37 18.86 -12.73
CA LEU A 196 2.66 19.30 -13.26
C LEU A 196 2.65 19.21 -14.79
N SER A 197 3.23 20.20 -15.47
CA SER A 197 3.44 20.26 -16.92
C SER A 197 4.75 19.61 -17.35
#